data_AF-A0A2N2GWU9-F1
#
_entry.id   AF-A0A2N2GWU9-F1
#
_cell.length_a   1.000
_cell.length_b   1.000
_cell.length_c   1.000
_cell.angle_alpha   90.00
_cell.angle_beta   90.00
_cell.angle_gamma   90.00
#
_symmetry.space_group_name_H-M   'P 1'
#
loop_
_entity.id
_entity.type
_entity.pdbx_description
1 polymer ?
#
loop_
_entity_poly.entity_id
_entity_poly.type
_entity_poly.pdbx_seq_one_letter_code
_entity_poly.pdbx_strand_id
1 'polypeptide(L)' 'MNEMDIKGMDARIKALKKSAEELKAMAGDFPAVYRNTSRVLAGIKMLELNLSDLLDQELLP' A
#
# COMPACT_ATOMS: atom_id res chain seq x y z
N MET A 1 -0.90 15.56 -13.14
CA MET A 1 -0.24 14.28 -12.85
C MET A 1 -0.60 13.35 -13.99
N ASN A 2 0.37 12.72 -14.64
CA ASN A 2 0.08 11.91 -15.82
C ASN A 2 -0.27 10.45 -15.40
N GLU A 3 -0.84 9.69 -16.32
CA GLU A 3 -1.23 8.29 -16.07
C GLU A 3 -0.05 7.39 -15.66
N MET A 4 1.16 7.64 -16.20
CA MET A 4 2.37 6.91 -15.83
C MET A 4 2.77 7.16 -14.37
N ASP A 5 2.58 8.38 -13.87
CA ASP A 5 2.86 8.73 -12.48
C ASP A 5 1.91 7.96 -11.53
N ILE A 6 0.62 7.89 -11.87
CA ILE A 6 -0.41 7.17 -11.08
C ILE A 6 -0.12 5.67 -11.07
N LYS A 7 0.17 5.06 -12.22
CA LYS A 7 0.56 3.64 -12.32
C LYS A 7 1.86 3.37 -11.55
N GLY A 8 2.81 4.30 -11.59
CA GLY A 8 4.04 4.23 -10.81
C GLY A 8 3.79 4.26 -9.30
N MET A 9 2.83 5.06 -8.83
CA MET A 9 2.41 5.09 -7.43
C MET A 9 1.73 3.78 -7.01
N ASP A 10 0.81 3.26 -7.82
CA ASP A 10 0.12 1.99 -7.56
C ASP A 10 1.13 0.84 -7.41
N ALA A 11 2.08 0.73 -8.34
CA ALA A 11 3.13 -0.29 -8.28
C ALA A 11 3.96 -0.18 -6.99
N ARG A 12 4.29 1.05 -6.54
CA ARG A 12 5.04 1.28 -5.31
C ARG A 12 4.21 0.97 -4.06
N ILE A 13 2.92 1.31 -4.03
CA ILE A 13 2.01 0.98 -2.94
C ILE A 13 1.89 -0.54 -2.79
N LYS A 14 1.73 -1.28 -3.90
CA LYS A 14 1.71 -2.75 -3.92
C LYS A 14 3.01 -3.35 -3.41
N ALA A 15 4.16 -2.79 -3.79
CA ALA A 15 5.46 -3.24 -3.28
C ALA A 15 5.60 -3.00 -1.77
N LEU A 16 5.18 -1.83 -1.27
CA LEU A 16 5.17 -1.52 0.17
C LEU A 16 4.29 -2.49 0.96
N LYS A 17 3.12 -2.82 0.42
CA LYS A 17 2.20 -3.79 1.02
C LYS A 17 2.86 -5.15 1.20
N LYS A 18 3.45 -5.67 0.12
CA LYS A 18 4.14 -6.97 0.14
C LYS A 18 5.25 -7.00 1.20
N SER A 19 6.11 -5.99 1.25
CA SER A 19 7.16 -5.92 2.26
C SER A 19 6.62 -5.83 3.69
N ALA A 20 5.52 -5.10 3.92
CA ALA A 20 4.88 -5.01 5.23
C ALA A 20 4.21 -6.32 5.65
N GLU A 21 3.58 -7.05 4.71
CA GLU A 21 3.01 -8.38 4.94
C GLU A 21 4.10 -9.41 5.28
N GLU A 22 5.21 -9.41 4.54
CA GLU A 22 6.37 -10.26 4.80
C GLU A 22 6.96 -9.98 6.19
N LEU A 23 7.18 -8.71 6.54
CA LEU A 23 7.71 -8.32 7.85
C LEU A 23 6.74 -8.71 8.99
N LYS A 24 5.43 -8.60 8.76
CA LYS A 24 4.42 -9.05 9.72
C LYS A 24 4.44 -10.56 9.91
N ALA A 25 4.64 -11.34 8.84
CA ALA A 25 4.74 -12.80 8.91
C ALA A 25 6.01 -13.25 9.64
N MET A 26 7.12 -12.52 9.47
CA MET A 26 8.38 -12.75 10.20
C MET A 26 8.35 -12.32 11.66
N ALA A 27 7.27 -11.67 12.13
CA ALA A 27 7.24 -11.07 13.46
C ALA A 27 7.38 -12.07 14.60
N GLY A 28 7.02 -13.35 14.42
CA GLY A 28 7.14 -14.38 15.46
C GLY A 28 6.63 -13.91 16.82
N ASP A 29 7.49 -14.03 17.85
CA ASP A 29 7.22 -13.59 19.23
C ASP A 29 7.62 -12.13 19.50
N PHE A 30 7.69 -11.27 18.47
CA PHE A 30 7.94 -9.84 18.60
C PHE A 30 6.64 -9.02 18.41
N PRO A 31 5.79 -8.87 19.46
CA PRO A 31 4.54 -8.12 19.40
C PRO A 31 4.67 -6.70 18.85
N ALA A 32 5.80 -6.04 19.09
CA ALA A 32 6.06 -4.70 18.56
C ALA A 32 6.09 -4.68 17.03
N VAL A 33 6.76 -5.67 16.41
CA VAL A 33 6.84 -5.81 14.96
C VAL A 33 5.47 -6.12 14.38
N TYR A 34 4.73 -7.07 14.96
CA TYR A 34 3.37 -7.40 14.51
C TYR A 34 2.41 -6.20 14.57
N ARG A 35 2.44 -5.43 15.68
CA ARG A 35 1.56 -4.26 15.85
C ARG A 35 1.93 -3.13 14.91
N ASN A 36 3.22 -2.84 14.74
CA ASN A 36 3.67 -1.75 13.88
C ASN A 36 3.42 -2.06 12.40
N THR A 37 3.73 -3.27 11.95
CA THR A 37 3.40 -3.72 10.59
C THR A 37 1.89 -3.72 10.32
N SER A 38 1.07 -4.09 11.30
CA SER A 38 -0.40 -3.99 11.18
C SER A 38 -0.89 -2.55 11.00
N ARG A 39 -0.29 -1.56 11.70
CA ARG A 39 -0.61 -0.13 11.50
C ARG A 39 -0.16 0.38 10.14
N VAL A 40 1.04 -0.03 9.71
CA VAL A 40 1.55 0.29 8.36
C VAL A 40 0.61 -0.25 7.29
N LEU A 41 0.15 -1.51 7.42
CA LEU A 41 -0.81 -2.11 6.48
C LEU A 41 -2.13 -1.35 6.42
N ALA A 42 -2.65 -0.87 7.56
CA ALA A 42 -3.83 -0.03 7.59
C ALA A 42 -3.63 1.30 6.83
N GLY A 43 -2.46 1.95 7.00
CA GLY A 43 -2.09 3.14 6.23
C GLY A 43 -1.97 2.87 4.73
N ILE A 44 -1.32 1.76 4.36
CA ILE A 44 -1.19 1.32 2.96
C ILE A 44 -2.57 1.07 2.36
N LYS A 45 -3.50 0.45 3.11
CA LYS A 45 -4.87 0.24 2.62
C LYS A 45 -5.58 1.55 2.31
N MET A 46 -5.36 2.60 3.11
CA MET A 46 -5.89 3.93 2.80
C MET A 46 -5.26 4.53 1.55
N LEU A 47 -3.96 4.33 1.33
CA LEU A 47 -3.31 4.75 0.08
C LEU A 47 -3.86 4.02 -1.15
N GLU A 48 -4.13 2.71 -1.03
CA GLU A 48 -4.78 1.92 -2.09
C GLU A 48 -6.16 2.50 -2.42
N LEU A 49 -6.99 2.82 -1.42
CA LEU A 49 -8.33 3.40 -1.63
C LEU A 49 -8.25 4.78 -2.28
N ASN A 50 -7.40 5.66 -1.74
CA ASN A 50 -7.21 7.02 -2.27
C ASN A 50 -6.72 7.04 -3.72
N LEU A 51 -5.98 6.01 -4.15
CA LEU A 51 -5.49 5.89 -5.52
C LEU A 51 -6.45 5.11 -6.43
N SER A 52 -7.21 4.15 -5.90
CA SER A 52 -8.24 3.41 -6.66
C SER A 52 -9.26 4.39 -7.24
N ASP A 53 -9.70 5.37 -6.45
CA ASP A 53 -10.62 6.42 -6.91
C ASP A 53 -10.08 7.20 -8.13
N LEU A 54 -8.77 7.29 -8.29
CA LEU A 54 -8.09 7.96 -9.41
C LEU A 54 -7.83 7.02 -10.60
N LEU A 55 -7.78 5.71 -10.38
CA LEU A 55 -7.61 4.68 -11.43
C LEU A 55 -8.95 4.24 -12.03
N ASP A 56 -10.00 4.16 -11.20
CA ASP A 56 -11.36 3.80 -11.61
C ASP A 56 -12.03 4.96 -12.38
N GLN A 57 -11.55 6.19 -12.17
CA GLN A 57 -11.81 7.31 -13.06
C GLN A 57 -10.94 7.15 -14.32
N GLU A 58 -11.43 6.40 -15.32
CA GLU A 58 -11.07 6.56 -16.74
C GLU A 58 -11.51 7.97 -17.27
N LEU A 59 -11.18 9.02 -16.53
CA LEU A 59 -11.44 10.43 -16.81
C LEU A 59 -10.12 11.20 -16.72
N LEU A 60 -9.12 10.72 -17.46
CA LEU A 60 -8.19 11.64 -18.10
C LEU A 60 -8.70 11.82 -19.54
N PRO A 61 -9.20 13.00 -19.94
CA PRO A 61 -9.37 13.31 -21.36
C PRO A 61 -8.03 13.27 -22.11
#